data_AF-H8WH25-F1
#
_entry.id   AF-H8WH25-F1
#
_cell.length_a   1.000
_cell.length_b   1.000
_cell.length_c   1.000
_cell.angle_alpha   90.00
_cell.angle_beta   90.00
_cell.angle_gamma   90.00
#
_symmetry.space_group_name_H-M   'P 1'
#
loop_
_entity.id
_entity.type
_entity.pdbx_description
1 polymer ?
#
loop_
_entity_poly.entity_id
_entity_poly.type
_entity_poly.pdbx_seq_one_letter_code
_entity_poly.pdbx_strand_id
1 'polypeptide(L)'
;MTCAGNLTDCPGHFGHLELAKPVFHIGFLTKSLKILRCVCFYCGRLLIDKTNPRVMDILKKTSGNPKKRLALIYDLCKSKSVCEGAAEKEDGLPDDMDDPMNEVCGLEIAEIPEFQPEICDF
;
A
#
# COMPACT_ATOMS: atom_id res chain seq x y z
N MET A 1 -6.70 -23.03 28.89
CA MET A 1 -7.84 -22.64 29.76
C MET A 1 -9.21 -22.86 29.09
N THR A 2 -9.31 -23.74 28.09
CA THR A 2 -10.56 -24.14 27.40
C THR A 2 -10.60 -25.65 27.12
N CYS A 3 -9.46 -26.29 26.80
CA CYS A 3 -9.41 -27.71 26.43
C CYS A 3 -9.39 -28.74 27.58
N ALA A 4 -9.15 -28.35 28.85
CA ALA A 4 -8.97 -29.26 30.02
C ALA A 4 -8.02 -30.48 29.83
N GLY A 5 -7.33 -30.59 28.69
CA GLY A 5 -6.42 -31.67 28.35
C GLY A 5 -5.00 -31.45 28.86
N ASN A 6 -4.22 -32.53 28.87
CA ASN A 6 -2.81 -32.51 29.28
C ASN A 6 -1.92 -31.78 28.26
N LEU A 7 -0.73 -31.35 28.70
CA LEU A 7 0.25 -30.62 27.88
C LEU A 7 0.67 -31.35 26.59
N THR A 8 0.62 -32.68 26.58
CA THR A 8 0.95 -33.50 25.40
C THR A 8 -0.17 -33.54 24.36
N ASP A 9 -1.41 -33.35 24.79
CA ASP A 9 -2.60 -33.59 23.98
C ASP A 9 -3.27 -32.29 23.52
N CYS A 10 -2.99 -31.17 24.18
CA CYS A 10 -3.57 -29.87 23.80
C CYS A 10 -2.61 -29.09 22.87
N PRO A 11 -2.96 -28.88 21.58
CA PRO A 11 -2.10 -28.24 20.57
C PRO A 11 -1.90 -26.73 20.77
N GLY A 12 -2.46 -26.16 21.84
CA GLY A 12 -2.47 -24.73 22.11
C GLY A 12 -3.69 -24.02 21.52
N HIS A 13 -4.04 -22.88 22.12
CA HIS A 13 -5.13 -22.02 21.66
C HIS A 13 -4.57 -20.66 21.26
N PHE A 14 -5.07 -20.11 20.15
CA PHE A 14 -4.67 -18.78 19.71
C PHE A 14 -5.23 -17.71 20.65
N GLY A 15 -4.36 -16.80 21.07
CA GLY A 15 -4.74 -15.56 21.73
C GLY A 15 -4.67 -14.40 20.74
N HIS A 16 -5.47 -13.37 20.98
CA HIS A 16 -5.41 -12.10 20.25
C HIS A 16 -5.03 -11.01 21.24
N LEU A 17 -4.18 -10.08 20.80
CA LEU A 17 -3.76 -8.92 21.59
C LEU A 17 -4.03 -7.66 20.78
N GLU A 18 -4.88 -6.79 21.31
CA GLU A 18 -5.16 -5.48 20.74
C GLU A 18 -4.15 -4.46 21.28
N LEU A 19 -3.41 -3.83 20.37
CA LEU A 19 -2.45 -2.79 20.70
C LEU A 19 -3.14 -1.43 20.69
N ALA A 20 -2.67 -0.49 21.52
CA ALA A 20 -3.21 0.88 21.55
C ALA A 20 -3.00 1.66 20.24
N LYS A 21 -2.00 1.26 19.44
CA LYS A 21 -1.66 1.87 18.15
C LYS A 21 -1.26 0.80 17.13
N PRO A 22 -1.54 0.99 15.83
CA PRO A 22 -1.07 0.08 14.79
C PRO A 22 0.45 0.12 14.66
N VAL A 23 1.06 -1.03 14.39
CA VAL A 23 2.52 -1.19 14.24
C VAL A 23 2.80 -1.90 12.92
N PHE A 24 3.85 -1.48 12.20
CA PHE A 24 4.28 -2.16 10.99
C PHE A 24 4.98 -3.47 11.32
N HIS A 25 4.61 -4.53 10.60
CA HIS A 25 5.32 -5.80 10.69
C HIS A 25 6.62 -5.74 9.87
N ILE A 26 7.77 -5.94 10.52
CA ILE A 26 9.10 -5.82 9.92
C ILE A 26 9.27 -6.66 8.63
N GLY A 27 8.74 -7.89 8.61
CA GLY A 27 8.80 -8.76 7.42
C GLY A 27 7.96 -8.29 6.22
N PHE A 28 7.07 -7.32 6.42
CA PHE A 28 6.25 -6.72 5.35
C PHE A 28 6.63 -5.27 5.05
N LEU A 29 7.43 -4.62 5.90
CA LEU A 29 7.80 -3.22 5.77
C LEU A 29 8.34 -2.87 4.37
N THR A 30 9.23 -3.70 3.82
CA THR A 30 9.79 -3.51 2.47
C THR A 30 8.73 -3.59 1.36
N LYS A 31 7.70 -4.42 1.52
CA LYS A 31 6.59 -4.55 0.56
C LYS A 31 5.63 -3.37 0.70
N SER A 32 5.34 -2.96 1.94
CA SER A 32 4.49 -1.79 2.22
C SER A 32 5.08 -0.54 1.59
N LEU A 33 6.38 -0.28 1.75
CA LEU A 33 7.05 0.85 1.11
C LEU A 33 6.98 0.81 -0.43
N LYS A 34 7.12 -0.38 -1.04
CA LYS A 34 6.96 -0.54 -2.49
C LYS A 34 5.53 -0.24 -2.96
N ILE A 35 4.52 -0.63 -2.18
CA ILE A 35 3.11 -0.36 -2.49
C ILE A 35 2.83 1.14 -2.35
N LEU A 36 3.29 1.76 -1.26
CA LEU A 36 3.12 3.20 -1.01
C LEU A 36 3.73 4.07 -2.13
N ARG A 37 4.81 3.62 -2.77
CA ARG A 37 5.38 4.29 -3.94
C ARG A 37 4.59 4.12 -5.25
N CYS A 38 3.64 3.19 -5.30
CA CYS A 38 2.80 2.95 -6.47
C CYS A 38 1.44 3.65 -6.38
N VAL A 39 1.05 4.10 -5.18
CA VAL A 39 -0.22 4.79 -4.92
C VAL A 39 0.03 6.24 -4.60
N CYS A 40 -0.91 7.11 -4.95
CA CYS A 40 -0.88 8.49 -4.48
C CYS A 40 -1.31 8.53 -3.00
N PHE A 41 -0.58 9.29 -2.19
CA PHE A 41 -0.87 9.47 -0.77
C PHE A 41 -2.22 10.17 -0.52
N TYR A 42 -2.63 11.05 -1.44
CA TYR A 42 -3.83 11.86 -1.30
C TYR A 42 -5.09 11.17 -1.83
N CYS A 43 -5.06 10.66 -3.07
CA CYS A 43 -6.24 10.05 -3.68
C CYS A 43 -6.35 8.53 -3.45
N GLY A 44 -5.30 7.88 -2.93
CA GLY A 44 -5.26 6.42 -2.73
C GLY A 44 -5.29 5.59 -4.02
N ARG A 45 -5.31 6.23 -5.20
CA ARG A 45 -5.33 5.57 -6.52
C ARG A 45 -3.91 5.20 -6.94
N LEU A 46 -3.81 4.18 -7.79
CA LEU A 46 -2.54 3.83 -8.44
C LEU A 46 -2.12 4.96 -9.39
N LEU A 47 -0.82 5.23 -9.43
CA LEU A 47 -0.22 6.25 -10.31
C LEU A 47 -0.28 5.90 -11.80
N ILE A 48 -0.65 4.66 -12.11
CA ILE A 48 -0.71 4.14 -13.47
C ILE A 48 -2.03 3.41 -13.67
N ASP A 49 -2.75 3.83 -14.70
CA ASP A 49 -3.98 3.19 -15.12
C ASP A 49 -3.76 1.97 -15.99
N LYS A 50 -4.77 1.10 -15.98
CA LYS A 50 -4.84 -0.06 -16.86
C LYS A 50 -4.89 0.35 -18.34
N THR A 51 -5.32 1.57 -18.65
CA THR A 51 -5.36 2.11 -20.02
C THR A 51 -3.96 2.21 -20.65
N ASN A 52 -2.90 2.27 -19.84
CA ASN A 52 -1.54 2.33 -20.36
C ASN A 52 -1.16 1.01 -21.05
N PRO A 53 -0.70 1.03 -22.32
CA PRO A 53 -0.35 -0.19 -23.05
C PRO A 53 0.73 -1.02 -22.34
N ARG A 54 1.67 -0.36 -21.64
CA ARG A 54 2.73 -1.06 -20.88
C ARG A 54 2.16 -1.88 -19.73
N VAL A 55 1.14 -1.37 -19.04
CA VAL A 55 0.48 -2.09 -17.95
C VAL A 55 -0.29 -3.29 -18.49
N MET A 56 -1.03 -3.11 -19.59
CA MET A 56 -1.74 -4.22 -20.26
C MET A 56 -0.80 -5.35 -20.64
N ASP A 57 0.37 -5.04 -21.18
CA ASP A 57 1.39 -6.03 -21.52
C ASP A 57 1.93 -6.75 -20.28
N ILE A 58 2.18 -6.03 -19.18
CA ILE A 58 2.65 -6.61 -17.92
C ILE A 58 1.57 -7.54 -17.34
N LEU A 59 0.30 -7.13 -17.37
CA LEU A 59 -0.81 -7.94 -16.88
C LEU A 59 -0.94 -9.24 -17.67
N LYS A 60 -0.84 -9.18 -19.01
CA LYS A 60 -0.85 -10.36 -19.88
C LYS A 60 0.34 -11.30 -19.61
N LYS A 61 1.55 -10.75 -19.55
CA LYS A 61 2.79 -11.52 -19.31
C LYS A 61 2.85 -12.15 -17.92
N THR A 62 2.11 -11.60 -16.96
CA THR A 62 2.25 -11.93 -15.54
C THR A 62 1.00 -12.52 -14.90
N SER A 63 0.07 -13.03 -15.71
CA SER A 63 -1.22 -13.61 -15.27
C SER A 63 -1.10 -14.64 -14.12
N GLY A 64 0.01 -15.39 -14.04
CA GLY A 64 0.26 -16.40 -12.99
C GLY A 64 1.32 -16.06 -11.94
N ASN A 65 1.94 -14.87 -11.95
CA ASN A 65 3.07 -14.58 -11.04
C ASN A 65 2.97 -13.19 -10.38
N PRO A 66 2.11 -13.03 -9.35
CA PRO A 66 1.82 -11.72 -8.75
C PRO A 66 3.05 -11.02 -8.17
N LYS A 67 4.08 -11.76 -7.74
CA LYS A 67 5.34 -11.20 -7.26
C LYS A 67 6.09 -10.45 -8.36
N LYS A 68 6.18 -11.04 -9.56
CA LYS A 68 6.79 -10.40 -10.73
C LYS A 68 5.98 -9.19 -11.20
N ARG A 69 4.64 -9.25 -11.08
CA ARG A 69 3.75 -8.15 -11.48
C ARG A 69 4.03 -6.91 -10.63
N LEU A 70 4.13 -7.08 -9.31
CA LEU A 70 4.44 -5.97 -8.41
C LEU A 70 5.80 -5.35 -8.72
N ALA A 71 6.84 -6.16 -9.01
CA ALA A 71 8.16 -5.64 -9.37
C ALA A 71 8.12 -4.78 -10.63
N LEU A 72 7.48 -5.27 -11.70
CA LEU A 72 7.39 -4.55 -12.98
C LEU A 72 6.53 -3.28 -12.89
N ILE A 73 5.43 -3.33 -12.14
CA ILE A 73 4.58 -2.14 -11.92
C ILE A 73 5.35 -1.11 -11.08
N TYR A 74 6.06 -1.55 -10.03
CA TYR A 74 6.89 -0.68 -9.20
C TYR A 74 7.95 0.06 -10.03
N ASP A 75 8.62 -0.63 -10.95
CA ASP A 75 9.63 0.00 -11.81
C ASP A 75 9.04 1.09 -12.72
N LEU A 76 7.78 0.95 -13.13
CA LEU A 76 7.06 1.99 -13.88
C LEU A 76 6.60 3.14 -12.98
N CYS A 77 6.15 2.85 -11.75
CA CYS A 77 5.69 3.88 -10.82
C CYS A 77 6.87 4.70 -10.28
N LYS A 78 8.07 4.11 -10.16
CA LYS A 78 9.28 4.78 -9.67
C LYS A 78 9.63 6.04 -10.47
N SER A 79 9.34 6.07 -11.77
CA SER A 79 9.66 7.21 -12.65
C SER A 79 8.51 8.22 -12.79
N LYS A 80 7.30 7.89 -12.30
CA LYS A 80 6.17 8.82 -12.31
C LYS A 80 6.12 9.56 -10.97
N SER A 81 6.43 10.85 -11.01
CA SER A 81 6.33 11.74 -9.85
C SER A 81 5.00 12.49 -9.76
N VAL A 82 4.11 12.40 -10.74
CA VAL A 82 2.86 13.20 -10.74
C VAL A 82 1.65 12.29 -10.86
N CYS A 83 0.64 12.51 -10.02
CA CYS A 83 -0.64 11.83 -10.11
C CYS A 83 -1.56 12.56 -11.10
N GLU A 84 -2.27 11.81 -11.95
CA GLU A 84 -3.21 12.34 -12.94
C GLU A 84 -4.65 12.46 -12.38
N GLY A 85 -4.82 12.27 -11.06
CA GLY A 85 -6.08 11.91 -10.41
C GLY A 85 -7.09 13.04 -10.12
N ALA A 86 -7.04 14.18 -10.81
CA ALA A 86 -7.90 15.32 -10.50
C ALA A 86 -9.36 15.22 -11.01
N ALA A 87 -9.75 14.18 -11.76
CA ALA A 87 -10.94 14.29 -12.61
C ALA A 87 -12.22 13.52 -12.21
N GLU A 88 -12.21 12.61 -11.23
CA GLU A 88 -13.44 11.84 -10.93
C GLU A 88 -13.70 11.79 -9.42
N LYS A 89 -14.55 12.69 -8.93
CA LYS A 89 -15.27 12.54 -7.66
C LYS A 89 -16.25 11.38 -7.85
N GLU A 90 -16.10 10.29 -7.11
CA GLU A 90 -17.15 9.28 -7.00
C GLU A 90 -18.00 9.68 -5.80
N ASP A 91 -19.20 10.19 -6.10
CA ASP A 91 -20.21 10.62 -5.13
C ASP A 91 -20.60 9.44 -4.22
N GLY A 92 -20.43 9.54 -2.89
CA GLY A 92 -21.02 8.53 -2.01
C GLY A 92 -20.59 8.42 -0.54
N LEU A 93 -19.66 9.22 -0.01
CA LEU A 93 -19.46 9.35 1.44
C LEU A 93 -19.70 10.80 1.83
N PRO A 94 -20.43 11.10 2.92
CA PRO A 94 -20.64 12.47 3.34
C PRO A 94 -19.28 13.11 3.62
N ASP A 95 -18.95 14.10 2.81
CA ASP A 95 -17.77 14.94 2.95
C ASP A 95 -17.82 15.58 4.35
N ASP A 96 -16.89 15.18 5.22
CA ASP A 96 -16.46 16.08 6.29
C ASP A 96 -15.90 17.32 5.58
N MET A 97 -16.61 18.42 5.76
CA MET A 97 -16.41 19.70 5.10
C MET A 97 -14.96 20.19 5.21
N ASP A 98 -14.44 20.63 4.06
CA ASP A 98 -13.19 21.39 3.90
C ASP A 98 -11.88 20.63 4.23
N ASP A 99 -11.56 19.56 3.50
CA ASP A 99 -10.18 19.07 3.44
C ASP A 99 -9.40 19.77 2.30
N PRO A 100 -8.49 20.73 2.59
CA PRO A 100 -7.65 21.39 1.57
C PRO A 100 -6.72 20.41 0.84
N MET A 101 -6.69 19.14 1.24
CA MET A 101 -5.80 18.10 0.71
C MET A 101 -6.21 17.57 -0.69
N ASN A 102 -7.42 17.89 -1.17
CA ASN A 102 -7.86 17.49 -2.53
C ASN A 102 -7.31 18.40 -3.65
N GLU A 103 -6.74 19.56 -3.30
CA GLU A 103 -6.15 20.51 -4.26
C GLU A 103 -4.70 20.16 -4.67
N VAL A 104 -4.10 19.13 -4.05
CA VAL A 104 -2.66 18.84 -4.13
C VAL A 104 -2.35 17.63 -5.04
N CYS A 105 -3.37 17.04 -5.67
CA CYS A 105 -3.27 15.78 -6.43
C CYS A 105 -2.36 15.85 -7.69
N GLY A 106 -1.69 16.99 -7.96
CA GLY A 106 -0.75 17.19 -9.07
C GLY A 106 0.68 17.58 -8.67
N LEU A 107 1.04 17.57 -7.37
CA LEU A 107 2.42 17.86 -6.95
C LEU A 107 3.35 16.65 -7.14
N GLU A 108 4.64 16.94 -7.26
CA GLU A 108 5.68 15.92 -7.36
C GLU A 108 5.72 15.07 -6.07
N ILE A 109 5.50 13.76 -6.23
CA ILE A 109 5.70 12.68 -5.24
C ILE A 109 7.12 12.69 -4.67
N ALA A 110 8.05 13.42 -5.30
CA ALA A 110 9.41 13.66 -4.82
C ALA A 110 9.47 14.47 -3.50
N GLU A 111 8.39 15.13 -3.09
CA GLU A 111 8.31 15.84 -1.79
C GLU A 111 7.76 14.98 -0.65
N ILE A 112 7.47 13.68 -0.87
CA ILE A 112 7.27 12.79 0.27
C ILE A 112 8.63 12.76 1.00
N PRO A 113 8.72 13.30 2.23
CA PRO A 113 9.98 13.30 2.96
C PRO A 113 10.45 11.85 3.00
N GLU A 114 11.69 11.63 2.60
CA GLU A 114 12.32 10.32 2.69
C GLU A 114 11.92 9.74 4.05
N PHE A 115 11.13 8.66 4.04
CA PHE A 115 10.85 7.91 5.26
C PHE A 115 12.20 7.34 5.65
N GLN A 116 12.97 8.13 6.43
CA GLN A 116 14.38 7.90 6.60
C GLN A 116 14.55 6.48 7.10
N PRO A 117 15.44 5.69 6.47
CA PRO A 117 15.70 4.31 6.87
C PRO A 117 16.33 4.18 8.27
N GLU A 118 16.45 5.27 9.04
CA GLU A 118 17.01 5.31 10.40
C GLU A 118 16.22 4.50 11.45
N ILE A 119 15.05 3.96 11.09
CA ILE A 119 14.33 2.98 11.93
C ILE A 119 14.96 1.57 11.83
N CYS A 120 15.89 1.34 10.88
CA CYS A 120 16.57 0.05 10.69
C CYS A 120 17.98 -0.02 11.32
N ASP A 121 18.45 1.02 12.02
CA ASP A 121 19.75 1.00 12.72
C ASP A 121 19.58 0.67 14.22
N PHE A 122 19.08 -0.54 14.50
CA PHE A 122 19.24 -1.22 15.79
C PHE A 122 20.07 -2.49 15.62
#